data_AF-A0A157PFM9-F1
#
_entry.id   AF-A0A157PFM9-F1
#
_cell.length_a   1.000
_cell.length_b   1.000
_cell.length_c   1.000
_cell.angle_alpha   90.00
_cell.angle_beta   90.00
_cell.angle_gamma   90.00
#
_symmetry.space_group_name_H-M   'P 1'
#
loop_
_entity.id
_entity.type
_entity.pdbx_description
1 polymer ?
#
loop_
_entity_poly.entity_id
_entity_poly.type
_entity_poly.pdbx_seq_one_letter_code
_entity_poly.pdbx_strand_id
1 'polypeptide(L)'
;MQTLPKEIVLPDEPELRQKLAEIIARVCRCEPEPLLEDQEFSAVVTQFDSLAVLEILLEVETEYGIETDEMLPVDQEMGAQEITNIFPKNLSELIVYMHEVVARRPQREAEMRARLEKAQGRAATEPQAAQPEPAKDPVGSEAGTTEPKP
;
A
#
# COMPACT_ATOMS: atom_id res chain seq x y z
N MET A 1 -15.36 8.03 -4.01
CA MET A 1 -16.68 7.37 -4.19
C MET A 1 -16.63 6.05 -3.44
N GLN A 2 -17.76 5.44 -3.07
CA GLN A 2 -17.73 4.06 -2.57
C GLN A 2 -17.62 3.12 -3.77
N THR A 3 -16.44 2.55 -3.99
CA THR A 3 -16.29 1.32 -4.77
C THR A 3 -16.92 0.20 -3.94
N LEU A 4 -17.92 -0.50 -4.49
CA LEU A 4 -18.29 -1.80 -3.93
C LEU A 4 -17.13 -2.76 -4.21
N PRO A 5 -16.80 -3.68 -3.28
CA PRO A 5 -15.81 -4.72 -3.56
C PRO A 5 -16.31 -5.55 -4.75
N LYS A 6 -15.62 -5.42 -5.88
CA LYS A 6 -15.83 -6.29 -7.05
C LYS A 6 -15.29 -7.66 -6.64
N GLU A 7 -16.17 -8.65 -6.56
CA GLU A 7 -15.81 -10.03 -6.24
C GLU A 7 -14.81 -10.55 -7.28
N ILE A 8 -13.55 -10.74 -6.85
CA ILE A 8 -12.50 -11.29 -7.71
C ILE A 8 -12.62 -12.80 -7.67
N VAL A 9 -13.09 -13.35 -8.78
CA VAL A 9 -13.03 -14.78 -9.07
C VAL A 9 -11.85 -15.00 -10.00
N LEU A 10 -10.83 -15.71 -9.53
CA LEU A 10 -9.76 -16.22 -10.39
C LEU A 10 -10.32 -17.37 -11.25
N PRO A 11 -9.89 -17.50 -12.52
CA PRO A 11 -10.29 -18.62 -13.37
C PRO A 11 -9.71 -19.95 -12.86
N ASP A 12 -10.17 -21.07 -13.43
CA ASP A 12 -9.67 -22.41 -13.10
C ASP A 12 -8.14 -22.50 -13.30
N GLU A 13 -7.47 -23.28 -12.44
CA GLU A 13 -6.00 -23.43 -12.38
C GLU A 13 -5.28 -23.51 -13.75
N PRO A 14 -5.69 -24.34 -14.74
CA PRO A 14 -5.01 -24.38 -16.04
C PRO A 14 -5.16 -23.10 -16.88
N GLU A 15 -6.29 -22.39 -16.77
CA GLU A 15 -6.49 -21.11 -17.45
C GLU A 15 -5.70 -20.00 -16.75
N LEU A 16 -5.72 -19.97 -15.41
CA LEU A 16 -4.89 -19.06 -14.60
C LEU A 16 -3.40 -19.26 -14.90
N ARG A 17 -2.92 -20.51 -14.95
CA ARG A 17 -1.54 -20.86 -15.31
C ARG A 17 -1.16 -20.36 -16.70
N GLN A 18 -2.01 -20.59 -17.70
CA GLN A 18 -1.81 -20.10 -19.06
C GLN A 18 -1.74 -18.58 -19.12
N LYS A 19 -2.65 -17.88 -18.42
CA LYS A 19 -2.70 -16.42 -18.37
C LYS A 19 -1.48 -15.80 -17.68
N LEU A 20 -1.00 -16.40 -16.60
CA LEU A 20 0.20 -15.93 -15.90
C LEU A 20 1.47 -16.18 -16.72
N ALA A 21 1.56 -17.30 -17.45
CA ALA A 21 2.62 -17.51 -18.43
C ALA A 21 2.60 -16.44 -19.54
N GLU A 22 1.42 -16.12 -20.09
CA GLU A 22 1.25 -15.06 -21.10
C GLU A 22 1.62 -13.66 -20.59
N ILE A 23 1.33 -13.34 -19.32
CA ILE A 23 1.71 -12.06 -18.70
C ILE A 23 3.24 -11.99 -18.52
N ILE A 24 3.86 -12.99 -17.90
CA ILE A 24 5.30 -12.98 -17.62
C ILE A 24 6.10 -13.02 -18.94
N ALA A 25 5.70 -13.84 -19.92
CA ALA A 25 6.31 -13.86 -21.25
C ALA A 25 6.21 -12.50 -21.97
N ARG A 26 5.06 -11.80 -21.87
CA ARG A 26 4.85 -10.46 -22.43
C ARG A 26 5.74 -9.40 -21.78
N VAL A 27 5.80 -9.37 -20.45
CA VAL A 27 6.58 -8.38 -19.68
C VAL A 27 8.08 -8.63 -19.86
N CYS A 28 8.52 -9.84 -19.51
CA CYS A 28 9.93 -10.21 -19.46
C CYS A 28 10.55 -10.55 -20.83
N ARG A 29 9.74 -10.63 -21.89
CA ARG A 29 10.14 -10.95 -23.28
C ARG A 29 10.86 -12.29 -23.39
N CYS A 30 10.37 -13.30 -22.67
CA CYS A 30 10.83 -14.68 -22.70
C CYS A 30 9.78 -15.60 -23.35
N GLU A 31 10.16 -16.84 -23.66
CA GLU A 31 9.22 -17.84 -24.18
C GLU A 31 8.30 -18.38 -23.06
N PRO A 32 7.00 -18.63 -23.33
CA PRO A 32 6.07 -19.11 -22.31
C PRO A 32 6.22 -20.60 -21.99
N GLU A 33 6.78 -21.43 -22.89
CA GLU A 33 6.84 -22.89 -22.71
C GLU A 33 7.62 -23.30 -21.43
N PRO A 34 8.83 -22.76 -21.14
CA PRO A 34 9.52 -23.05 -19.88
C PRO A 34 8.76 -22.60 -18.61
N LEU A 35 7.96 -21.53 -18.70
CA LEU A 35 7.13 -21.08 -17.58
C LEU A 35 5.99 -22.09 -17.32
N LEU A 36 5.34 -22.56 -18.39
CA LEU A 36 4.28 -23.57 -18.32
C LEU A 36 4.80 -24.90 -17.75
N GLU A 37 6.06 -25.27 -18.03
CA GLU A 37 6.79 -26.40 -17.43
C GLU A 37 7.17 -26.21 -15.94
N ASP A 38 6.84 -25.06 -15.32
CA ASP A 38 7.15 -24.70 -13.92
C ASP A 38 8.63 -24.44 -13.60
N GLN A 39 9.43 -24.11 -14.62
CA GLN A 39 10.83 -23.71 -14.41
C GLN A 39 10.90 -22.38 -13.62
N GLU A 40 11.96 -22.21 -12.81
CA GLU A 40 12.12 -20.97 -12.01
C GLU A 40 12.24 -19.73 -12.91
N PHE A 41 11.57 -18.64 -12.54
CA PHE A 41 11.58 -17.38 -13.29
C PHE A 41 13.00 -16.82 -13.45
N SER A 42 13.86 -17.02 -12.45
CA SER A 42 15.30 -16.69 -12.46
C SER A 42 16.12 -17.45 -13.51
N ALA A 43 15.64 -18.61 -13.98
CA ALA A 43 16.28 -19.41 -15.02
C ALA A 43 15.72 -19.12 -16.42
N VAL A 44 14.45 -18.69 -16.52
CA VAL A 44 13.77 -18.37 -17.78
C VAL A 44 13.93 -16.90 -18.19
N VAL A 45 14.03 -16.00 -17.22
CA VAL A 45 14.10 -14.53 -17.43
C VAL A 45 15.51 -14.01 -17.15
N THR A 46 16.20 -13.59 -18.20
CA THR A 46 17.58 -13.07 -18.17
C THR A 46 17.81 -11.89 -17.22
N GLN A 47 16.76 -11.11 -16.93
CA GLN A 47 16.80 -9.94 -16.03
C GLN A 47 15.62 -9.97 -15.05
N PHE A 48 15.56 -11.01 -14.22
CA PHE A 48 14.53 -11.14 -13.19
C PHE A 48 14.84 -10.24 -11.98
N ASP A 49 14.57 -8.95 -12.12
CA ASP A 49 14.85 -7.91 -11.12
C ASP A 49 13.59 -7.29 -10.50
N SER A 50 13.78 -6.30 -9.63
CA SER A 50 12.69 -5.64 -8.89
C SER A 50 11.77 -4.80 -9.77
N LEU A 51 12.22 -4.34 -10.95
CA LEU A 51 11.36 -3.65 -11.91
C LEU A 51 10.53 -4.67 -12.68
N ALA A 52 11.13 -5.76 -13.15
CA ALA A 52 10.40 -6.84 -13.83
C ALA A 52 9.28 -7.43 -12.96
N VAL A 53 9.54 -7.63 -11.66
CA VAL A 53 8.51 -8.07 -10.69
C VAL A 53 7.37 -7.05 -10.54
N LEU A 54 7.69 -5.74 -10.45
CA LEU A 54 6.66 -4.69 -10.37
C LEU A 54 5.81 -4.61 -11.65
N GLU A 55 6.42 -4.75 -12.83
CA GLU A 55 5.70 -4.77 -14.11
C GLU A 55 4.77 -6.00 -14.22
N ILE A 56 5.19 -7.18 -13.74
CA ILE A 56 4.31 -8.37 -13.64
C ILE A 56 3.12 -8.09 -12.73
N LEU A 57 3.34 -7.50 -11.54
CA LEU A 57 2.27 -7.20 -10.58
C LEU A 57 1.25 -6.20 -11.14
N LEU A 58 1.69 -5.17 -11.87
CA LEU A 58 0.82 -4.18 -12.50
C LEU A 58 -0.03 -4.76 -13.65
N GLU A 59 0.50 -5.72 -14.41
CA GLU A 59 -0.26 -6.44 -15.43
C GLU A 59 -1.24 -7.45 -14.80
N VAL A 60 -0.91 -8.07 -13.66
CA VAL A 60 -1.83 -8.90 -12.86
C VAL A 60 -2.95 -8.05 -12.24
N GLU A 61 -2.65 -6.84 -11.76
CA GLU A 61 -3.65 -5.85 -11.33
C GLU A 61 -4.58 -5.47 -12.48
N THR A 62 -4.04 -5.28 -13.68
CA THR A 62 -4.82 -4.91 -14.88
C THR A 62 -5.74 -6.04 -15.35
N GLU A 63 -5.28 -7.29 -15.34
CA GLU A 63 -6.07 -8.46 -15.78
C GLU A 63 -7.14 -8.86 -14.75
N TYR A 64 -6.80 -8.90 -13.45
CA TYR A 64 -7.67 -9.48 -12.40
C TYR A 64 -8.31 -8.45 -11.46
N GLY A 65 -7.75 -7.25 -11.32
CA GLY A 65 -8.21 -6.20 -10.39
C GLY A 65 -7.73 -6.35 -8.94
N ILE A 66 -6.72 -7.19 -8.69
CA ILE A 66 -6.03 -7.31 -7.39
C ILE A 66 -5.04 -6.13 -7.31
N GLU A 67 -5.14 -5.27 -6.29
CA GLU A 67 -4.29 -4.08 -6.23
C GLU A 67 -2.84 -4.49 -5.91
N THR A 68 -1.85 -3.83 -6.50
CA THR A 68 -0.43 -4.15 -6.31
C THR A 68 -0.03 -4.10 -4.82
N ASP A 69 -0.54 -3.13 -4.06
CA ASP A 69 -0.34 -3.02 -2.61
C ASP A 69 -0.91 -4.22 -1.80
N GLU A 70 -1.80 -5.03 -2.39
CA GLU A 70 -2.30 -6.28 -1.81
C GLU A 70 -1.40 -7.48 -2.07
N MET A 71 -0.69 -7.44 -3.20
CA MET A 71 0.35 -8.39 -3.62
C MET A 71 1.75 -8.01 -3.09
N LEU A 72 1.85 -6.94 -2.31
CA LEU A 72 3.02 -6.61 -1.49
C LEU A 72 2.80 -7.05 -0.04
N PRO A 73 3.84 -7.59 0.64
CA PRO A 73 3.75 -7.93 2.06
C PRO A 73 3.67 -6.66 2.91
N VAL A 74 2.80 -6.70 3.92
CA VAL A 74 2.49 -5.55 4.79
C VAL A 74 3.51 -5.40 5.94
N ASP A 75 4.47 -6.34 6.05
CA ASP A 75 5.20 -6.57 7.29
C ASP A 75 6.43 -5.65 7.44
N GLN A 76 6.26 -4.60 8.24
CA GLN A 76 7.30 -3.60 8.49
C GLN A 76 8.46 -4.12 9.35
N GLU A 77 8.32 -5.28 9.99
CA GLU A 77 9.43 -5.90 10.74
C GLU A 77 10.40 -6.65 9.80
N MET A 78 9.96 -7.04 8.60
CA MET A 78 10.83 -7.56 7.52
C MET A 78 11.47 -6.41 6.71
N GLY A 79 12.25 -5.57 7.40
CA GLY A 79 12.80 -4.33 6.87
C GLY A 79 13.57 -4.49 5.54
N ALA A 80 13.10 -3.77 4.51
CA ALA A 80 13.76 -3.56 3.22
C ALA A 80 14.30 -4.82 2.50
N GLN A 81 13.56 -5.94 2.57
CA GLN A 81 13.81 -7.06 1.68
C GLN A 81 13.48 -6.67 0.23
N GLU A 82 14.34 -7.00 -0.73
CA GLU A 82 14.07 -6.71 -2.14
C GLU A 82 12.90 -7.56 -2.63
N ILE A 83 12.02 -6.97 -3.44
CA ILE A 83 10.77 -7.60 -3.91
C ILE A 83 10.99 -8.94 -4.65
N THR A 84 12.17 -9.13 -5.24
CA THR A 84 12.62 -10.38 -5.87
C THR A 84 12.79 -11.56 -4.91
N ASN A 85 13.03 -11.32 -3.61
CA ASN A 85 13.24 -12.39 -2.62
C ASN A 85 11.92 -12.90 -2.00
N ILE A 86 10.85 -12.12 -2.12
CA ILE A 86 9.51 -12.39 -1.59
C ILE A 86 8.50 -12.79 -2.68
N PHE A 87 8.82 -12.51 -3.95
CA PHE A 87 7.99 -12.91 -5.08
C PHE A 87 8.11 -14.43 -5.33
N PRO A 88 7.01 -15.10 -5.70
CA PRO A 88 7.00 -16.52 -6.08
C PRO A 88 8.07 -16.89 -7.13
N LYS A 89 8.64 -18.10 -7.05
CA LYS A 89 9.74 -18.51 -7.93
C LYS A 89 9.30 -19.10 -9.27
N ASN A 90 8.09 -19.61 -9.35
CA ASN A 90 7.53 -20.37 -10.47
C ASN A 90 6.00 -20.14 -10.53
N LEU A 91 5.35 -20.64 -11.59
CA LEU A 91 3.91 -20.42 -11.78
C LEU A 91 3.06 -21.10 -10.69
N SER A 92 3.44 -22.28 -10.21
CA SER A 92 2.70 -22.98 -9.14
C SER A 92 2.68 -22.18 -7.84
N GLU A 93 3.84 -21.64 -7.41
CA GLU A 93 3.93 -20.75 -6.26
C GLU A 93 3.13 -19.45 -6.48
N LEU A 94 3.12 -18.89 -7.70
CA LEU A 94 2.39 -17.67 -8.04
C LEU A 94 0.87 -17.86 -8.01
N ILE A 95 0.37 -19.00 -8.49
CA ILE A 95 -1.04 -19.38 -8.42
C ILE A 95 -1.49 -19.48 -6.96
N VAL A 96 -0.74 -20.23 -6.13
CA VAL A 96 -1.03 -20.35 -4.69
C VAL A 96 -1.03 -18.97 -4.02
N TYR A 97 -0.03 -18.14 -4.33
CA TYR A 97 0.08 -16.79 -3.79
C TYR A 97 -1.14 -15.91 -4.15
N MET A 98 -1.60 -15.93 -5.40
CA MET A 98 -2.78 -15.17 -5.82
C MET A 98 -4.06 -15.63 -5.12
N HIS A 99 -4.26 -16.95 -4.96
CA HIS A 99 -5.38 -17.47 -4.16
C HIS A 99 -5.29 -17.03 -2.69
N GLU A 100 -4.10 -16.99 -2.10
CA GLU A 100 -3.90 -16.49 -0.73
C GLU A 100 -4.19 -14.99 -0.62
N VAL A 101 -3.75 -14.15 -1.57
CA VAL A 101 -4.05 -12.70 -1.58
C VAL A 101 -5.56 -12.46 -1.65
N VAL A 102 -6.27 -13.14 -2.57
CA VAL A 102 -7.73 -13.05 -2.69
C VAL A 102 -8.44 -13.54 -1.41
N ALA A 103 -7.98 -14.62 -0.79
CA ALA A 103 -8.55 -15.12 0.47
C ALA A 103 -8.32 -14.17 1.66
N ARG A 104 -7.24 -13.39 1.66
CA ARG A 104 -6.90 -12.41 2.71
C ARG A 104 -7.66 -11.08 2.57
N ARG A 105 -8.20 -10.74 1.39
CA ARG A 105 -8.90 -9.46 1.12
C ARG A 105 -9.93 -9.06 2.18
N PRO A 106 -10.91 -9.90 2.57
CA PRO A 106 -11.94 -9.51 3.54
C PRO A 106 -11.38 -9.15 4.91
N GLN A 107 -10.18 -9.65 5.26
CA GLN A 107 -9.48 -9.31 6.49
C GLN A 107 -8.77 -7.95 6.35
N ARG A 108 -8.04 -7.70 5.25
CA ARG A 108 -7.45 -6.38 4.95
C ARG A 108 -8.50 -5.26 4.93
N GLU A 109 -9.65 -5.49 4.28
CA GLU A 109 -10.77 -4.53 4.25
C GLU A 109 -11.31 -4.21 5.66
N ALA A 110 -11.55 -5.24 6.48
CA ALA A 110 -12.04 -5.07 7.84
C ALA A 110 -11.03 -4.33 8.73
N GLU A 111 -9.73 -4.62 8.60
CA GLU A 111 -8.68 -3.90 9.32
C GLU A 111 -8.56 -2.44 8.86
N MET A 112 -8.56 -2.17 7.56
CA MET A 112 -8.49 -0.81 7.00
C MET A 112 -9.68 0.02 7.49
N ARG A 113 -10.89 -0.56 7.43
CA ARG A 113 -12.11 0.07 7.95
C ARG A 113 -12.02 0.36 9.45
N ALA A 114 -11.57 -0.61 10.26
CA ALA A 114 -11.40 -0.42 11.70
C ALA A 114 -10.31 0.63 12.05
N ARG A 115 -9.28 0.79 11.21
CA ARG A 115 -8.29 1.87 11.32
C ARG A 115 -8.91 3.24 10.98
N LEU A 116 -9.70 3.33 9.91
CA LEU A 116 -10.41 4.55 9.51
C LEU A 116 -11.44 5.00 10.56
N GLU A 117 -12.25 4.08 11.09
CA GLU A 117 -13.24 4.36 12.14
C GLU A 117 -12.54 4.85 13.44
N LYS A 118 -11.39 4.27 13.82
CA LYS A 118 -10.56 4.75 14.93
C LYS A 118 -9.93 6.14 14.68
N ALA A 119 -9.54 6.44 13.45
CA ALA A 119 -8.97 7.74 13.09
C ALA A 119 -10.05 8.85 13.15
N GLN A 120 -11.23 8.60 12.57
CA GLN A 120 -12.36 9.53 12.61
C GLN A 120 -12.87 9.76 14.03
N GLY A 121 -12.91 8.71 14.87
CA GLY A 121 -13.26 8.84 16.29
C GLY A 121 -12.29 9.71 17.11
N ARG A 122 -11.00 9.79 16.72
CA ARG A 122 -10.03 10.68 17.38
C ARG A 122 -10.20 12.14 16.98
N ALA A 123 -10.51 12.42 15.71
CA ALA A 123 -10.74 13.79 15.22
C ALA A 123 -11.93 14.51 15.87
N ALA A 124 -12.84 13.76 16.51
CA ALA A 124 -13.99 14.30 17.25
C ALA A 124 -13.69 14.66 18.72
N THR A 125 -12.48 14.39 19.24
CA THR A 125 -12.15 14.53 20.68
C THR A 125 -10.88 15.36 20.94
N GLU A 126 -10.79 16.54 20.34
CA GLU A 126 -9.92 17.62 20.85
C GLU A 126 -10.74 18.59 21.71
N PRO A 127 -10.57 18.61 23.05
CA PRO A 127 -11.11 19.67 23.88
C PRO A 127 -10.39 20.98 23.54
N GLN A 128 -11.13 21.98 23.07
CA GLN A 128 -10.60 23.30 22.71
C GLN A 128 -10.15 24.08 23.96
N ALA A 129 -8.98 23.73 24.49
CA ALA A 129 -8.46 24.22 25.75
C ALA A 129 -7.80 25.61 25.62
N ALA A 130 -8.57 26.64 25.94
CA ALA A 130 -8.14 28.00 26.31
C ALA A 130 -7.18 28.72 25.34
N GLN A 131 -7.74 29.62 24.53
CA GLN A 131 -6.98 30.76 24.01
C GLN A 131 -6.48 31.62 25.20
N PRO A 132 -5.22 32.08 25.24
CA PRO A 132 -4.82 33.14 26.15
C PRO A 132 -5.47 34.46 25.70
N GLU A 133 -6.17 35.14 26.62
CA GLU A 133 -6.81 36.43 26.32
C GLU A 133 -5.79 37.51 25.92
N PRO A 134 -6.16 38.46 25.04
CA PRO A 134 -5.35 39.64 24.80
C PRO A 134 -5.28 40.50 26.07
N ALA A 135 -4.07 40.80 26.52
CA ALA A 135 -3.85 41.78 27.58
C ALA A 135 -4.35 43.16 27.11
N LYS A 136 -5.08 43.85 27.99
CA LYS A 136 -5.73 45.13 27.72
C LYS A 136 -5.07 46.18 28.59
N ASP A 137 -4.31 47.11 28.01
CA ASP A 137 -3.84 48.30 28.72
C ASP A 137 -5.03 49.14 29.21
N PRO A 138 -4.94 49.71 30.42
CA PRO A 138 -5.32 51.10 30.56
C PRO A 138 -4.36 51.94 31.40
N VAL A 139 -4.20 53.18 30.95
CA VAL A 139 -3.44 54.30 31.54
C VAL A 139 -4.04 54.84 32.84
N GLY A 140 -3.22 55.44 33.73
CA GLY A 140 -3.70 56.29 34.83
C GLY A 140 -2.62 56.85 35.78
N SER A 141 -2.30 58.14 35.61
CA SER A 141 -2.06 59.25 36.59
C SER A 141 -1.69 58.99 38.09
N GLU A 142 -1.02 59.86 38.87
CA GLU A 142 -0.33 61.19 38.79
C GLU A 142 0.29 61.49 40.20
N ALA A 143 1.13 62.49 40.55
CA ALA A 143 1.99 63.50 39.89
C ALA A 143 2.97 64.13 40.93
N GLY A 144 4.00 64.88 40.49
CA GLY A 144 4.84 65.76 41.34
C GLY A 144 6.26 66.02 40.76
N THR A 145 6.71 67.25 40.49
CA THR A 145 7.08 68.37 41.41
C THR A 145 8.47 68.14 42.05
N THR A 146 9.52 68.95 41.83
CA THR A 146 9.68 70.23 41.09
C THR A 146 11.16 70.48 40.68
N GLU A 147 11.39 71.35 39.70
CA GLU A 147 12.69 72.02 39.45
C GLU A 147 13.00 73.06 40.56
N PRO A 148 14.27 73.42 40.79
CA PRO A 148 14.63 74.82 40.52
C PRO A 148 16.06 75.06 39.99
N LYS A 149 16.17 76.06 39.12
CA LYS A 149 17.43 76.71 38.69
C LYS A 149 17.91 77.76 39.72
N PRO A 150 19.16 78.26 39.63
CA PRO A 150 19.37 79.51 38.88
C PRO A 150 20.49 79.48 37.83
#